data_AF-A0A258QVA9-F1
#
_entry.id   AF-A0A258QVA9-F1
#
_cell.length_a   1.000
_cell.length_b   1.000
_cell.length_c   1.000
_cell.angle_alpha   90.00
_cell.angle_beta   90.00
_cell.angle_gamma   90.00
#
_symmetry.space_group_name_H-M   'P 1'
#
loop_
_entity.id
_entity.type
_entity.pdbx_description
1 polymer ?
#
loop_
_entity_poly.entity_id
_entity_poly.type
_entity_poly.pdbx_seq_one_letter_code
_entity_poly.pdbx_strand_id
1 'polypeptide(L)'
;MWERYKRGERNVFTRKLYTMQGQQTFEELRRKYRSDAEFHEIVDRYVAEFERLLDQVAADDRGNVLTKTYLTSDTGKVYTMLAHAAGRFD
;
A
#
# COMPACT_ATOMS: atom_id res chain seq x y z
N MET A 1 -6.41 16.11 2.91
CA MET A 1 -5.48 16.19 1.76
C MET A 1 -4.90 14.83 1.32
N TRP A 2 -5.15 13.72 2.03
CA TRP A 2 -4.67 12.37 1.70
C TRP A 2 -5.31 11.73 0.45
N GLU A 3 -6.59 11.97 0.18
CA GLU A 3 -7.34 11.33 -0.91
C GLU A 3 -6.90 11.71 -2.34
N ARG A 4 -6.29 12.89 -2.51
CA ARG A 4 -5.74 13.31 -3.81
C ARG A 4 -4.45 12.55 -4.14
N TYR A 5 -3.67 12.14 -3.13
CA TYR A 5 -2.44 11.37 -3.30
C TYR A 5 -2.69 9.88 -3.50
N LYS A 6 -3.74 9.30 -2.88
CA LYS A 6 -4.24 7.94 -3.21
C LYS A 6 -4.40 7.76 -4.72
N ARG A 7 -4.80 8.82 -5.46
CA ARG A 7 -4.97 8.82 -6.92
C ARG A 7 -3.66 8.89 -7.71
N GLY A 8 -2.64 9.59 -7.20
CA GLY A 8 -1.35 9.76 -7.88
C GLY A 8 -0.52 8.48 -7.89
N GLU A 9 -0.50 7.74 -6.78
CA GLU A 9 0.17 6.44 -6.69
C GLU A 9 -0.57 5.32 -7.41
N ARG A 10 -1.90 5.41 -7.45
CA ARG A 10 -2.75 4.50 -8.24
C ARG A 10 -2.21 4.36 -9.66
N ASN A 11 -1.70 5.45 -10.27
CA ASN A 11 -1.15 5.45 -11.64
C ASN A 11 0.22 4.77 -11.79
N VAL A 12 1.10 4.81 -10.78
CA VAL A 12 2.41 4.10 -10.84
C VAL A 12 2.23 2.62 -10.56
N PHE A 13 1.32 2.29 -9.64
CA PHE A 13 0.99 0.91 -9.30
C PHE A 13 0.22 0.17 -10.38
N THR A 14 -0.85 0.78 -10.91
CA THR A 14 -1.58 0.22 -12.04
C THR A 14 -0.62 -0.05 -13.21
N ARG A 15 0.34 0.84 -13.49
CA ARG A 15 1.30 0.64 -14.58
C ARG A 15 2.19 -0.59 -14.44
N LYS A 16 2.65 -0.94 -13.23
CA LYS A 16 3.41 -2.18 -12.99
C LYS A 16 2.51 -3.42 -12.95
N LEU A 17 1.29 -3.28 -12.44
CA LEU A 17 0.28 -4.33 -12.43
C LEU A 17 -0.26 -4.66 -13.82
N TYR A 18 -0.12 -3.79 -14.83
CA TYR A 18 -0.49 -4.12 -16.22
C TYR A 18 0.50 -5.06 -16.93
N THR A 19 1.58 -5.49 -16.26
CA THR A 19 2.38 -6.62 -16.74
C THR A 19 1.70 -7.94 -16.33
N MET A 20 1.74 -8.96 -17.19
CA MET A 20 1.15 -10.28 -16.89
C MET A 20 1.65 -10.86 -15.56
N GLN A 21 2.94 -10.68 -15.26
CA GLN A 21 3.54 -11.11 -13.99
C GLN A 21 3.01 -10.30 -12.79
N GLY A 22 2.83 -8.98 -12.94
CA GLY A 22 2.26 -8.14 -11.89
C GLY A 22 0.82 -8.51 -11.54
N GLN A 23 0.00 -8.86 -12.54
CA GLN A 23 -1.38 -9.35 -12.30
C GLN A 23 -1.37 -10.68 -11.54
N GLN A 24 -0.53 -11.62 -11.96
CA GLN A 24 -0.43 -12.93 -11.31
C GLN A 24 -0.01 -12.82 -9.84
N THR A 25 1.01 -12.01 -9.53
CA THR A 25 1.45 -11.76 -8.14
C THR A 25 0.34 -11.12 -7.31
N PHE A 26 -0.42 -10.18 -7.87
CA PHE A 26 -1.52 -9.53 -7.16
C PHE A 26 -2.65 -10.50 -6.84
N GLU A 27 -3.04 -11.36 -7.79
CA GLU A 27 -4.05 -12.39 -7.57
C GLU A 27 -3.59 -13.43 -6.54
N GLU A 28 -2.30 -13.78 -6.53
CA GLU A 28 -1.71 -14.66 -5.52
C GLU A 28 -1.80 -14.04 -4.12
N LEU A 29 -1.41 -12.78 -3.96
CA LEU A 29 -1.53 -12.04 -2.70
C LEU A 29 -2.98 -11.98 -2.22
N ARG A 30 -3.93 -11.68 -3.11
CA ARG A 30 -5.36 -11.61 -2.79
C ARG A 30 -5.95 -12.99 -2.44
N ARG A 31 -5.47 -14.07 -3.07
CA ARG A 31 -5.85 -15.44 -2.70
C ARG A 31 -5.30 -15.78 -1.33
N LYS A 32 -4.00 -15.55 -1.11
CA LYS A 32 -3.33 -15.85 0.16
C LYS A 32 -3.95 -15.07 1.33
N TYR A 33 -4.24 -13.78 1.16
CA TYR A 33 -4.91 -12.97 2.19
C TYR A 33 -6.28 -13.52 2.62
N ARG A 34 -6.99 -14.22 1.71
CA ARG A 34 -8.30 -14.82 2.02
C ARG A 34 -8.20 -16.23 2.60
N SER A 35 -7.16 -16.98 2.25
CA SER A 35 -7.04 -18.40 2.59
C SER A 35 -6.08 -18.70 3.74
N ASP A 36 -5.18 -17.78 4.07
CA ASP A 36 -4.11 -17.94 5.06
C ASP A 36 -4.28 -16.90 6.18
N ALA A 37 -4.67 -17.37 7.36
CA ALA A 37 -4.98 -16.53 8.51
C ALA A 37 -3.74 -15.84 9.10
N GLU A 38 -2.58 -16.52 9.09
CA GLU A 38 -1.33 -15.91 9.55
C GLU A 38 -0.92 -14.77 8.62
N PHE A 39 -1.01 -15.02 7.30
CA PHE A 39 -0.72 -13.99 6.32
C PHE A 39 -1.70 -12.81 6.42
N HIS A 40 -2.98 -13.07 6.67
CA HIS A 40 -3.99 -12.05 6.92
C HIS A 40 -3.59 -11.14 8.08
N GLU A 41 -3.25 -11.70 9.24
CA GLU A 41 -2.84 -10.93 10.43
C GLU A 41 -1.57 -10.12 10.19
N ILE A 42 -0.58 -10.69 9.49
CA ILE A 42 0.66 -10.00 9.13
C ILE A 42 0.35 -8.79 8.25
N VAL A 43 -0.49 -8.98 7.23
CA VAL A 43 -0.88 -7.90 6.32
C VAL A 43 -1.63 -6.80 7.07
N ASP A 44 -2.57 -7.16 7.93
CA ASP A 44 -3.35 -6.18 8.69
C ASP A 44 -2.50 -5.37 9.66
N ARG A 45 -1.58 -6.03 10.38
CA ARG A 45 -0.61 -5.34 11.24
C ARG A 45 0.29 -4.41 10.43
N TYR A 46 0.83 -4.89 9.31
CA TYR A 46 1.71 -4.10 8.46
C TYR A 46 1.02 -2.84 7.93
N VAL A 47 -0.21 -2.98 7.43
CA VAL A 47 -1.02 -1.85 6.95
C VAL A 47 -1.25 -0.83 8.07
N ALA A 48 -1.68 -1.30 9.25
CA ALA A 48 -1.95 -0.41 10.39
C ALA A 48 -0.70 0.34 10.88
N GLU A 49 0.45 -0.33 10.96
CA GLU A 49 1.72 0.31 11.35
C GLU A 49 2.18 1.33 10.31
N PHE A 50 1.99 1.04 9.03
CA PHE A 50 2.34 1.99 7.97
C PHE A 50 1.44 3.23 8.00
N GLU A 51 0.14 3.07 8.21
CA GLU A 51 -0.80 4.18 8.39
C GLU A 51 -0.43 5.05 9.60
N ARG A 52 -0.06 4.43 10.74
CA ARG A 52 0.44 5.16 11.93
C ARG A 52 1.68 5.98 11.62
N LEU A 53 2.64 5.42 10.88
CA LEU A 53 3.86 6.12 10.47
C LEU A 53 3.52 7.31 9.57
N LEU A 54 2.60 7.14 8.63
CA LEU A 54 2.16 8.22 7.75
C LEU A 54 1.49 9.35 8.54
N ASP A 55 0.64 9.03 9.51
CA ASP A 55 -0.02 10.01 10.38
C ASP A 55 0.99 10.78 11.24
N GLN A 56 1.99 10.09 11.82
CA GLN A 56 3.06 10.71 12.60
C GLN A 56 3.89 11.67 11.75
N VAL A 57 4.26 11.28 10.53
CA VAL A 57 5.04 12.11 9.61
C VAL A 57 4.22 13.29 9.10
N ALA A 58 2.92 13.11 8.86
CA ALA A 58 2.03 14.17 8.39
C ALA A 58 1.72 15.22 9.46
N ALA A 59 1.84 14.88 10.75
CA ALA A 59 1.67 15.80 11.86
C ALA A 59 2.87 16.75 12.09
N ASP A 60 4.03 16.46 11.49
CA ASP A 60 5.21 17.33 11.51
C ASP A 60 5.10 18.41 10.40
N ASP A 61 5.44 19.67 10.67
CA ASP A 61 5.37 20.80 9.72
C ASP A 61 6.25 20.61 8.47
N ARG A 62 7.23 19.69 8.51
CA ARG A 62 8.03 19.24 7.34
C ARG A 62 7.41 18.05 6.58
N GLY A 63 6.24 17.58 7.03
CA GLY A 63 5.65 16.28 6.71
C GLY A 63 5.39 16.03 5.24
N ASN A 64 5.09 17.07 4.47
CA ASN A 64 4.67 16.90 3.07
C ASN A 64 5.76 16.31 2.15
N VAL A 65 7.05 16.60 2.42
CA VAL A 65 8.17 16.04 1.65
C VAL A 65 8.51 14.63 2.11
N LEU A 66 8.50 14.38 3.42
CA LEU A 66 8.83 13.07 3.99
C LEU A 66 7.76 12.04 3.67
N THR A 67 6.47 12.37 3.80
CA THR A 67 5.36 11.50 3.40
C THR A 67 5.50 11.06 1.94
N LYS A 68 5.89 11.97 1.03
CA LYS A 68 6.10 11.65 -0.40
C LYS A 68 7.28 10.68 -0.60
N THR A 69 8.37 10.83 0.15
CA THR A 69 9.52 9.92 0.08
C THR A 69 9.16 8.52 0.58
N TYR A 70 8.44 8.41 1.70
CA TYR A 70 7.99 7.12 2.24
C TYR A 70 7.02 6.40 1.31
N LEU A 71 6.09 7.13 0.71
CA LEU A 71 5.13 6.61 -0.25
C LEU A 71 5.80 6.10 -1.54
N THR A 72 6.77 6.84 -2.07
CA THR A 72 7.51 6.43 -3.28
C THR A 72 8.59 5.36 -3.05
N SER A 73 8.89 5.06 -1.78
CA SER A 73 9.84 4.01 -1.39
C SER A 73 9.36 2.60 -1.74
N ASP A 74 10.25 1.62 -1.68
CA ASP A 74 9.87 0.21 -1.86
C ASP A 74 8.94 -0.29 -0.75
N THR A 75 9.00 0.30 0.44
CA THR A 75 8.08 0.00 1.54
C THR A 75 6.67 0.54 1.26
N GLY A 76 6.56 1.78 0.78
CA GLY A 76 5.28 2.35 0.33
C GLY A 76 4.66 1.57 -0.83
N LYS A 77 5.50 1.01 -1.69
CA LYS A 77 5.08 0.10 -2.74
C LYS A 77 4.45 -1.19 -2.21
N VAL A 78 5.10 -1.86 -1.26
CA VAL A 78 4.56 -3.06 -0.61
C VAL A 78 3.24 -2.76 0.10
N TYR A 79 3.19 -1.64 0.84
CA TYR A 79 1.96 -1.16 1.48
C TYR A 79 0.79 -1.04 0.50
N THR A 80 0.98 -0.33 -0.62
CA THR A 80 -0.09 -0.13 -1.59
C THR A 80 -0.56 -1.44 -2.22
N MET A 81 0.34 -2.40 -2.48
CA MET A 81 -0.04 -3.73 -2.98
C MET A 81 -0.88 -4.51 -1.97
N LEU A 82 -0.43 -4.56 -0.72
CA LEU A 82 -1.09 -5.34 0.33
C LEU A 82 -2.47 -4.77 0.68
N ALA A 83 -2.57 -3.44 0.80
CA ALA A 83 -3.84 -2.79 1.10
C ALA A 83 -4.88 -2.95 -0.04
N HIS A 84 -4.44 -2.99 -1.31
CA HIS A 84 -5.34 -3.37 -2.42
C HIS A 84 -5.71 -4.86 -2.38
N ALA A 85 -4.76 -5.75 -2.09
CA ALA A 85 -5.04 -7.19 -1.97
C ALA A 85 -6.03 -7.50 -0.82
N ALA A 86 -6.01 -6.68 0.24
CA ALA A 86 -6.94 -6.72 1.36
C ALA A 86 -8.33 -6.12 1.05
N GLY A 87 -8.52 -5.46 -0.10
CA GLY A 87 -9.78 -4.82 -0.48
C GLY A 87 -10.06 -3.48 0.21
N ARG A 88 -9.05 -2.83 0.82
CA ARG A 88 -9.21 -1.53 1.49
C ARG A 88 -9.28 -0.32 0.54
N PHE A 89 -8.98 -0.52 -0.75
CA PHE A 89 -8.89 0.55 -1.77
C PHE A 89 -9.79 0.34 -3.00
N ASP A 90 -10.77 -0.56 -2.93
CA ASP A 90 -11.78 -0.74 -3.98
C ASP A 90 -12.76 0.44 -4.03
#